data_AF-A0A7Y4TLN1-F1
#
_entry.id   AF-A0A7Y4TLN1-F1
#
_cell.length_a   1.000
_cell.length_b   1.000
_cell.length_c   1.000
_cell.angle_alpha   90.00
_cell.angle_beta   90.00
_cell.angle_gamma   90.00
#
_symmetry.space_group_name_H-M   'P 1'
#
loop_
_entity.id
_entity.type
_entity.pdbx_description
1 polymer ?
#
loop_
_entity_poly.entity_id
_entity_poly.type
_entity_poly.pdbx_seq_one_letter_code
_entity_poly.pdbx_strand_id
1 'polypeptide(L)'
;MKGDLPGLYHPKQGNQTAWLEMSMGALLQPTESFAKRWMAKTSFKSNLAGLLFSLVGQHYYLTLRHSVKKTNLEPQIRQYAEKNLRAWSEAQNANSFRAKVFKPFRPYIERWAKWLNKKAAEAKK
;
A
#
# COMPACT_ATOMS: atom_id res chain seq x y z
N MET A 1 26.03 -10.43 -5.80
CA MET A 1 24.60 -10.65 -5.46
C MET A 1 23.78 -9.63 -6.22
N LYS A 2 22.99 -10.06 -7.20
CA LYS A 2 22.24 -9.20 -8.13
C LYS A 2 20.78 -9.62 -8.00
N GLY A 3 19.96 -8.86 -7.28
CA GLY A 3 18.56 -9.25 -7.05
C GLY A 3 17.79 -8.57 -5.91
N ASP A 4 18.25 -7.44 -5.37
CA ASP A 4 17.59 -6.74 -4.25
C ASP A 4 16.56 -5.69 -4.66
N LEU A 5 16.18 -5.61 -5.95
CA LEU A 5 15.21 -4.63 -6.41
C LEU A 5 13.78 -5.19 -6.33
N PRO A 6 12.85 -4.52 -5.63
CA PRO A 6 11.48 -4.98 -5.46
C PRO A 6 10.70 -4.76 -6.76
N GLY A 7 10.84 -5.71 -7.68
CA GLY A 7 10.14 -5.76 -8.96
C GLY A 7 10.67 -4.75 -10.00
N LEU A 8 11.06 -5.26 -11.15
CA LEU A 8 11.42 -4.44 -12.30
C LEU A 8 10.26 -4.44 -13.30
N TYR A 9 9.81 -3.24 -13.68
CA TYR A 9 8.99 -3.09 -14.87
C TYR A 9 9.90 -3.24 -16.09
N HIS A 10 9.65 -4.25 -16.93
CA HIS A 10 10.35 -4.43 -18.18
C HIS A 10 9.53 -3.79 -19.32
N PRO A 11 9.96 -2.64 -19.86
CA PRO A 11 9.30 -2.06 -21.02
C PRO A 11 9.47 -2.97 -22.25
N LYS A 12 8.56 -2.86 -23.21
CA LYS A 12 8.56 -3.64 -24.44
C LYS A 12 9.88 -3.45 -25.21
N GLN A 13 10.72 -4.47 -25.28
CA GLN A 13 11.93 -4.50 -26.11
C GLN A 13 11.74 -5.48 -27.27
N GLY A 14 11.74 -4.97 -28.51
CA GLY A 14 11.60 -5.77 -29.71
C GLY A 14 10.29 -6.56 -29.76
N ASN A 15 10.39 -7.88 -29.96
CA ASN A 15 9.25 -8.79 -30.10
C ASN A 15 8.72 -9.36 -28.76
N GLN A 16 9.32 -8.96 -27.62
CA GLN A 16 8.83 -9.36 -26.30
C GLN A 16 7.81 -8.35 -25.77
N THR A 17 6.67 -8.84 -25.29
CA THR A 17 5.61 -8.03 -24.68
C THR A 17 6.08 -7.48 -23.34
N ALA A 18 5.59 -6.29 -22.97
CA ALA A 18 5.85 -5.71 -21.66
C ALA A 18 5.28 -6.64 -20.59
N TRP A 19 6.10 -7.03 -19.64
CA TRP A 19 5.71 -7.92 -18.55
C TRP A 19 6.32 -7.42 -17.25
N LEU A 20 5.60 -7.71 -16.17
CA LEU A 20 5.93 -7.22 -14.85
C LEU A 20 6.57 -8.38 -14.07
N GLU A 21 7.87 -8.26 -13.78
CA GLU A 21 8.52 -9.19 -12.85
C GLU A 21 8.16 -8.78 -11.43
N MET A 22 7.24 -9.50 -10.80
CA MET A 22 7.10 -9.47 -9.35
C MET A 22 8.21 -10.35 -8.78
N SER A 23 9.30 -9.75 -8.29
CA SER A 23 10.39 -10.48 -7.65
C SER A 23 9.90 -11.10 -6.34
N MET A 24 9.36 -12.32 -6.42
CA MET A 24 8.95 -13.13 -5.28
C MET A 24 10.14 -13.36 -4.32
N GLY A 25 11.39 -13.23 -4.79
CA GLY A 25 12.61 -13.29 -3.97
C GLY A 25 12.76 -12.15 -2.94
N ALA A 26 12.25 -10.94 -3.22
CA ALA A 26 12.22 -9.84 -2.25
C ALA A 26 11.11 -10.04 -1.19
N LEU A 27 10.05 -10.76 -1.55
CA LEU A 27 8.98 -11.17 -0.63
C LEU A 27 9.31 -12.45 0.17
N LEU A 28 10.20 -13.28 -0.37
CA LEU A 28 10.53 -14.60 0.17
C LEU A 28 11.92 -14.72 0.77
N GLN A 29 12.75 -13.66 0.81
CA GLN A 29 14.16 -13.67 1.27
C GLN A 29 14.42 -14.85 2.22
N PRO A 30 14.95 -15.98 1.70
CA PRO A 30 15.02 -17.24 2.45
C PRO A 30 15.96 -17.15 3.65
N THR A 31 16.78 -16.10 3.69
CA THR A 31 17.84 -15.83 4.67
C THR A 31 17.39 -15.05 5.89
N GLU A 32 16.11 -14.64 5.98
CA GLU A 32 15.62 -13.85 7.10
C GLU A 32 14.79 -14.63 8.12
N SER A 33 14.92 -14.23 9.40
CA SER A 33 14.26 -14.81 10.56
C SER A 33 12.75 -14.99 10.37
N PHE A 34 12.17 -16.04 10.96
CA PHE A 34 10.75 -16.42 10.85
C PHE A 34 9.78 -15.24 11.02
N ALA A 35 10.10 -14.30 11.91
CA ALA A 35 9.35 -13.07 12.14
C ALA A 35 9.25 -12.16 10.89
N LYS A 36 10.36 -11.96 10.17
CA LYS A 36 10.38 -11.12 8.96
C LYS A 36 9.57 -11.75 7.82
N ARG A 37 9.65 -13.08 7.70
CA ARG A 37 8.83 -13.86 6.75
C ARG A 37 7.32 -13.75 7.05
N TRP A 38 6.94 -13.79 8.32
CA TRP A 38 5.56 -13.61 8.74
C TRP A 38 5.06 -12.18 8.51
N MET A 39 5.89 -11.18 8.80
CA MET A 39 5.59 -9.77 8.50
C MET A 39 5.44 -9.49 7.00
N ALA A 40 6.32 -10.06 6.16
CA ALA A 40 6.21 -9.93 4.71
C ALA A 40 4.90 -10.52 4.17
N LYS A 41 4.49 -11.70 4.66
CA LYS A 41 3.21 -12.34 4.29
C LYS A 41 1.99 -11.54 4.73
N THR A 42 2.01 -10.95 5.92
CA THR A 42 0.91 -10.13 6.42
C THR A 42 0.85 -8.77 5.72
N SER A 43 1.99 -8.17 5.42
CA SER A 43 2.08 -6.93 4.65
C SER A 43 1.65 -7.12 3.19
N PHE A 44 1.97 -8.26 2.57
CA PHE A 44 1.64 -8.54 1.17
C PHE A 44 0.16 -8.37 0.85
N LYS A 45 -0.74 -8.92 1.69
CA LYS A 45 -2.19 -8.78 1.49
C LYS A 45 -2.64 -7.32 1.52
N SER A 46 -2.09 -6.53 2.44
CA SER A 46 -2.39 -5.10 2.56
C SER A 46 -1.84 -4.30 1.37
N ASN A 47 -0.62 -4.62 0.92
CA ASN A 47 0.00 -3.95 -0.22
C ASN A 47 -0.76 -4.28 -1.52
N LEU A 48 -1.17 -5.54 -1.70
CA LEU A 48 -1.96 -5.96 -2.84
C LEU A 48 -3.33 -5.26 -2.87
N ALA A 49 -4.02 -5.18 -1.73
CA ALA A 49 -5.28 -4.44 -1.63
C ALA A 49 -5.08 -2.96 -1.97
N GLY A 50 -4.01 -2.34 -1.48
CA GLY A 50 -3.66 -0.95 -1.83
C GLY A 50 -3.42 -0.75 -3.32
N LEU A 51 -2.69 -1.65 -3.97
CA LEU A 51 -2.47 -1.62 -5.41
C LEU A 51 -3.79 -1.75 -6.19
N LEU A 52 -4.63 -2.72 -5.84
CA LEU A 52 -5.93 -2.92 -6.48
C LEU A 52 -6.81 -1.68 -6.36
N PHE A 53 -6.95 -1.10 -5.16
CA PHE A 53 -7.76 0.11 -4.99
C PHE A 53 -7.17 1.33 -5.70
N SER A 54 -5.84 1.43 -5.82
CA SER A 54 -5.20 2.49 -6.60
C SER A 54 -5.49 2.33 -8.10
N LEU A 55 -5.44 1.11 -8.64
CA LEU A 55 -5.72 0.82 -10.04
C LEU A 55 -7.19 1.07 -10.38
N VAL A 56 -8.11 0.64 -9.51
CA VAL A 56 -9.54 0.90 -9.65
C VAL A 56 -9.82 2.41 -9.56
N GLY A 57 -9.16 3.11 -8.64
CA GLY A 57 -9.26 4.57 -8.53
C GLY A 57 -8.78 5.27 -9.80
N GLN A 58 -7.62 4.88 -10.33
CA GLN A 58 -7.11 5.39 -11.61
C GLN A 58 -8.11 5.16 -12.73
N HIS A 59 -8.63 3.94 -12.88
CA HIS A 59 -9.62 3.63 -13.91
C HIS A 59 -10.91 4.46 -13.73
N TYR A 60 -11.41 4.59 -12.50
CA TYR A 60 -12.61 5.39 -12.21
C TYR A 60 -12.44 6.87 -12.59
N TYR A 61 -11.32 7.50 -12.21
CA TYR A 61 -11.09 8.91 -12.47
C TYR A 61 -10.64 9.23 -13.90
N LEU A 62 -10.03 8.27 -14.61
CA LEU A 62 -9.60 8.45 -15.99
C LEU A 62 -10.70 8.09 -17.00
N THR A 63 -11.52 7.08 -16.70
CA THR A 63 -12.48 6.53 -17.67
C THR A 63 -13.92 6.89 -17.35
N LEU A 64 -14.33 6.90 -16.08
CA LEU A 64 -15.74 7.06 -15.71
C LEU A 64 -16.08 8.48 -15.24
N ARG A 65 -15.14 9.19 -14.61
CA ARG A 65 -15.37 10.50 -14.01
C ARG A 65 -14.62 11.61 -14.74
N HIS A 66 -15.25 12.17 -15.77
CA HIS A 66 -14.66 13.23 -16.61
C HIS A 66 -14.67 14.64 -16.00
N SER A 67 -15.14 14.81 -14.75
CA SER A 67 -15.26 16.10 -14.08
C SER A 67 -13.94 16.60 -13.44
N VAL A 68 -12.91 15.75 -13.38
CA VAL A 68 -11.69 16.03 -12.61
C VAL A 68 -10.58 16.58 -13.51
N LYS A 69 -10.08 17.77 -13.17
CA LYS A 69 -8.91 18.36 -13.83
C LYS A 69 -7.68 17.48 -13.63
N LYS A 70 -6.85 17.35 -14.67
CA LYS A 70 -5.65 16.49 -14.65
C LYS A 70 -4.71 16.75 -13.47
N THR A 71 -4.57 18.01 -13.03
CA THR A 71 -3.75 18.41 -11.88
C THR A 71 -4.23 17.83 -10.55
N ASN A 72 -5.52 17.50 -10.44
CA ASN A 72 -6.15 17.00 -9.21
C ASN A 72 -6.43 15.50 -9.25
N LEU A 73 -6.00 14.77 -10.29
CA LEU A 73 -6.25 13.33 -10.40
C LEU A 73 -5.53 12.54 -9.32
N GLU A 74 -4.23 12.77 -9.14
CA GLU A 74 -3.41 12.04 -8.18
C GLU A 74 -3.93 12.15 -6.73
N PRO A 75 -4.22 13.34 -6.17
CA PRO A 75 -4.76 13.43 -4.81
C PRO A 75 -6.14 12.78 -4.69
N GLN A 76 -6.98 12.82 -5.73
CA GLN A 76 -8.31 12.21 -5.69
C GLN A 76 -8.28 10.68 -5.79
N ILE A 77 -7.39 10.14 -6.62
CA ILE A 77 -7.11 8.70 -6.71
C ILE A 77 -6.55 8.21 -5.37
N ARG A 78 -5.63 8.96 -4.77
CA ARG A 78 -5.08 8.64 -3.45
C ARG A 78 -6.15 8.62 -2.37
N GLN A 79 -7.00 9.64 -2.30
CA GLN A 79 -8.11 9.67 -1.34
C GLN A 79 -9.08 8.51 -1.55
N TYR A 80 -9.38 8.16 -2.80
CA TYR A 80 -10.22 7.00 -3.13
C TYR A 80 -9.58 5.70 -2.64
N ALA A 81 -8.29 5.49 -2.92
CA ALA A 81 -7.56 4.31 -2.48
C ALA A 81 -7.53 4.23 -0.94
N GLU A 82 -7.20 5.33 -0.26
CA GLU A 82 -7.14 5.40 1.20
C GLU A 82 -8.50 5.10 1.85
N LYS A 83 -9.60 5.64 1.31
CA LYS A 83 -10.97 5.38 1.81
C LYS A 83 -11.32 3.90 1.71
N ASN A 84 -11.11 3.29 0.55
CA ASN A 84 -11.47 1.89 0.31
C ASN A 84 -10.55 0.94 1.07
N LEU A 85 -9.25 1.25 1.18
CA LEU A 85 -8.30 0.46 1.95
C LEU A 85 -8.65 0.50 3.45
N ARG A 86 -9.05 1.66 3.99
CA ARG A 86 -9.55 1.76 5.38
C ARG A 86 -10.80 0.90 5.59
N ALA A 87 -11.80 1.02 4.72
CA ALA A 87 -13.02 0.22 4.82
C ALA A 87 -12.75 -1.29 4.73
N TRP A 88 -11.89 -1.71 3.81
CA TRP A 88 -11.45 -3.10 3.68
C TRP A 88 -10.68 -3.58 4.92
N SER A 89 -9.77 -2.77 5.44
CA SER A 89 -9.01 -3.08 6.65
C SER A 89 -9.94 -3.23 7.87
N GLU A 90 -10.97 -2.39 7.98
CA GLU A 90 -11.98 -2.51 9.02
C GLU A 90 -12.82 -3.77 8.88
N ALA A 91 -13.24 -4.12 7.67
CA ALA A 91 -13.98 -5.35 7.41
C ALA A 91 -13.15 -6.61 7.72
N GLN A 92 -11.88 -6.64 7.30
CA GLN A 92 -10.95 -7.74 7.63
C GLN A 92 -10.73 -7.88 9.13
N ASN A 93 -10.70 -6.76 9.84
CA ASN A 93 -10.44 -6.73 11.27
C ASN A 93 -11.71 -6.87 12.13
N ALA A 94 -12.92 -6.80 11.55
CA ALA A 94 -14.18 -6.75 12.30
C ALA A 94 -14.36 -7.91 13.30
N ASN A 95 -13.91 -9.11 12.91
CA ASN A 95 -13.98 -10.31 13.76
C ASN A 95 -12.70 -10.57 14.59
N SER A 96 -11.68 -9.72 14.47
CA SER A 96 -10.44 -9.90 15.21
C SER A 96 -10.56 -9.37 16.63
N PHE A 97 -10.14 -10.18 17.61
CA PHE A 97 -10.09 -9.77 19.03
C PHE A 97 -9.26 -8.49 19.21
N ARG A 98 -8.14 -8.39 18.49
CA ARG A 98 -7.28 -7.21 18.46
C ARG A 98 -8.07 -5.96 18.02
N ALA A 99 -8.91 -6.06 17.02
CA ALA A 99 -9.67 -4.91 16.54
C ALA A 99 -10.67 -4.41 17.57
N LYS A 100 -11.33 -5.31 18.31
CA LYS A 100 -12.27 -4.95 19.38
C LYS A 100 -11.58 -4.19 20.52
N VAL A 101 -10.37 -4.62 20.89
CA VAL A 101 -9.57 -3.97 21.94
C VAL A 101 -9.00 -2.62 21.48
N PHE A 102 -8.46 -2.53 20.26
CA PHE A 102 -7.75 -1.33 19.79
C PHE A 102 -8.66 -0.28 19.10
N LYS A 103 -9.90 -0.62 18.70
CA LYS A 103 -10.85 0.35 18.11
C LYS A 103 -11.04 1.64 18.95
N PRO A 104 -11.34 1.57 20.26
CA PRO A 104 -11.56 2.77 21.07
C PRO A 104 -10.29 3.62 21.25
N PHE A 105 -9.11 3.02 21.13
CA PHE A 105 -7.82 3.72 21.31
C PHE A 105 -7.27 4.34 20.03
N ARG A 106 -7.87 4.07 18.86
CA ARG A 106 -7.49 4.67 17.57
C ARG A 106 -7.26 6.19 17.60
N PRO A 107 -8.14 7.03 18.18
CA PRO A 107 -7.93 8.48 18.15
C PRO A 107 -6.67 8.92 18.91
N TYR A 108 -6.31 8.21 19.98
CA TYR A 108 -5.09 8.49 20.74
C TYR A 108 -3.84 8.05 19.98
N ILE A 109 -3.89 6.86 19.37
CA ILE A 109 -2.80 6.33 18.54
C ILE A 109 -2.55 7.25 17.33
N GLU A 110 -3.61 7.75 16.68
CA GLU A 110 -3.48 8.70 15.57
C GLU A 110 -2.87 10.04 15.99
N ARG A 111 -3.24 10.55 17.18
CA ARG A 111 -2.62 11.76 17.75
C ARG A 111 -1.13 11.56 17.99
N TRP A 112 -0.74 10.43 18.57
CA TRP A 112 0.67 10.10 18.79
C TRP A 112 1.43 9.91 17.48
N ALA A 113 0.83 9.24 16.48
CA ALA A 113 1.44 9.07 15.17
C ALA A 113 1.69 10.43 14.47
N LYS A 114 0.72 11.35 14.52
CA LYS A 114 0.90 12.72 13.99
C LYS A 114 2.01 13.48 14.71
N TRP A 115 2.07 13.37 16.03
CA TRP A 115 3.11 14.01 16.83
C TRP A 115 4.50 13.45 16.52
N LEU A 116 4.63 12.12 16.42
CA LEU A 116 5.89 11.45 16.04
C LEU A 116 6.33 11.83 14.63
N ASN A 117 5.42 11.86 13.66
CA ASN A 117 5.73 12.29 12.30
C ASN A 117 6.20 13.76 12.26
N LYS A 118 5.59 14.64 13.06
CA LYS A 118 6.03 16.03 13.18
C LYS A 118 7.45 16.13 13.72
N LYS A 119 7.77 15.40 14.80
CA LYS A 119 9.13 15.34 15.34
C LYS A 119 10.15 14.74 14.37
N ALA A 120 9.77 13.69 13.63
CA ALA A 120 10.65 13.08 12.63
C ALA A 120 10.92 14.01 11.45
N ALA A 121 9.94 14.84 11.05
CA ALA A 121 10.12 15.85 10.01
C ALA A 121 11.00 17.02 10.49
N GLU A 122 10.89 17.41 11.76
CA GLU A 122 11.75 18.43 12.39
C GLU A 122 13.20 17.93 12.53
N ALA A 123 13.41 16.66 12.87
CA ALA A 123 14.75 16.06 12.99
C ALA A 123 15.46 15.79 11.65
N LYS A 124 14.74 15.87 10.52
CA LYS A 124 15.29 15.72 9.16
C LYS A 124 15.63 17.06 8.48
N LYS A 125 15.28 18.17 9.11
CA LYS A 125 15.70 19.52 8.70
C LYS A 125 17.01 19.87 9.38
#